data_AF-A0A3Q0RBM1-F1
#
_entry.id   AF-A0A3Q0RBM1-F1
#
_cell.length_a   1.000
_cell.length_b   1.000
_cell.length_c   1.000
_cell.angle_alpha   90.00
_cell.angle_beta   90.00
_cell.angle_gamma   90.00
#
_symmetry.space_group_name_H-M   'P 1'
#
loop_
_entity.id
_entity.type
_entity.pdbx_description
1 polymer ?
#
loop_
_entity_poly.entity_id
_entity_poly.type
_entity_poly.pdbx_seq_one_letter_code
_entity_poly.pdbx_strand_id
1 'polypeptide(L)'
;LLKTHLALEQTVETYAETVGMLSQQCQRLLELGHPDSEQITKQQSHIDRLYVSLKDMVEHRKTKLEQQYWLYQLNKEVEELEKWITEREAVASSTELGQDLEDVTVLQERFTKFASETNSIGQQRMEQVNKMVNEMIDCGHSDAATIAEWKDGLNESWADLLELMETRRQMLAASHQLHKFFTDCKEVLAQIAGKMKQLPEVRACQANITNPATLQRLMHSFEHALQLLVAQVRQLQENAAQLRTIYAGEKAETIMVKEQEVMDAWKELLSSCEASRVQVTSVTDKVQFFSVVRENLMWMEGIMGQIGWDEPRDLTALEVMMRQHQELKAKIDGRSKTIQQCADLGKILIAAGNPASEETLLKHDLKGVVNCAVGLLSPSEQERFQFAQETVKAEAWLKAKEPLITTKQQEGGEAQAQTDEVEQLILRHEAFRKAAVTWKERFSSLRQLSAVIWGHPNGRHDGTRVRAGAPPRPSPERSPWQPKGVQAKRAATDCAAGAFSEAPGEASWVNVYCVLKEGKLTFYKDARNHNTTYNGETPVDLSTCSFDPSMGYKKKKNVFILQVNDGNNFVFHAKDEVRSTYMTHFYVMFMRRNK
;
A
#
# COMPACT_ATOMS: atom_id res chain seq x y z
N LEU A 1 45.78 -12.41 -71.60
CA LEU A 1 45.69 -13.87 -71.85
C LEU A 1 44.29 -14.29 -72.32
N LEU A 2 43.23 -14.13 -71.52
CA LEU A 2 41.87 -14.49 -71.97
C LEU A 2 41.43 -13.70 -73.22
N LYS A 3 41.50 -12.37 -73.23
CA LYS A 3 41.16 -11.53 -74.42
C LYS A 3 41.90 -11.93 -75.70
N THR A 4 43.19 -12.27 -75.59
CA THR A 4 44.01 -12.75 -76.73
C THR A 4 43.62 -14.16 -77.19
N HIS A 5 43.07 -14.97 -76.30
CA HIS A 5 42.57 -16.31 -76.62
C HIS A 5 41.19 -16.26 -77.30
N LEU A 6 40.28 -15.39 -76.85
CA LEU A 6 38.98 -15.16 -77.50
C LEU A 6 39.15 -14.68 -78.97
N ALA A 7 40.19 -13.88 -79.26
CA ALA A 7 40.52 -13.50 -80.64
C ALA A 7 41.06 -14.68 -81.48
N LEU A 8 41.82 -15.60 -80.86
CA LEU A 8 42.27 -16.84 -81.50
C LEU A 8 41.09 -17.79 -81.75
N GLU A 9 40.17 -17.91 -80.81
CA GLU A 9 38.92 -18.67 -80.94
C GLU A 9 38.07 -18.17 -82.11
N GLN A 10 37.86 -16.85 -82.22
CA GLN A 10 37.21 -16.24 -83.40
C GLN A 10 37.96 -16.55 -84.70
N THR A 11 39.30 -16.60 -84.68
CA THR A 11 40.10 -16.96 -85.86
C THR A 11 39.95 -18.43 -86.24
N VAL A 12 39.75 -19.33 -85.26
CA VAL A 12 39.45 -20.76 -85.50
C VAL A 12 37.99 -20.97 -85.92
N GLU A 13 37.07 -20.08 -85.54
CA GLU A 13 35.69 -20.06 -86.03
C GLU A 13 35.62 -19.81 -87.54
N THR A 14 36.42 -18.87 -88.08
CA THR A 14 36.39 -18.59 -89.53
C THR A 14 36.87 -19.75 -90.39
N TYR A 15 37.65 -20.69 -89.83
CA TYR A 15 38.01 -21.93 -90.54
C TYR A 15 36.82 -22.88 -90.75
N ALA A 16 35.67 -22.69 -90.08
CA ALA A 16 34.46 -23.47 -90.36
C ALA A 16 33.99 -23.27 -91.81
N GLU A 17 34.08 -22.04 -92.33
CA GLU A 17 33.68 -21.71 -93.70
C GLU A 17 34.62 -22.36 -94.73
N THR A 18 35.93 -22.33 -94.49
CA THR A 18 36.91 -22.92 -95.42
C THR A 18 36.85 -24.45 -95.42
N VAL A 19 36.72 -25.09 -94.26
CA VAL A 19 36.51 -26.55 -94.14
C VAL A 19 35.17 -26.96 -94.76
N GLY A 20 34.11 -26.17 -94.56
CA GLY A 20 32.80 -26.40 -95.19
C GLY A 20 32.84 -26.30 -96.71
N MET A 21 33.53 -25.30 -97.28
CA MET A 21 33.73 -25.18 -98.73
C MET A 21 34.55 -26.34 -99.30
N LEU A 22 35.62 -26.77 -98.63
CA LEU A 22 36.42 -27.93 -99.03
C LEU A 22 35.57 -29.21 -99.03
N SER A 23 34.73 -29.41 -98.01
CA SER A 23 33.81 -30.54 -97.94
C SER A 23 32.81 -30.56 -99.10
N GLN A 24 32.21 -29.40 -99.44
CA GLN A 24 31.32 -29.28 -100.60
C GLN A 24 32.03 -29.48 -101.95
N GLN A 25 33.33 -29.16 -102.06
CA GLN A 25 34.13 -29.44 -103.26
C GLN A 25 34.45 -30.93 -103.37
N CYS A 26 34.85 -31.57 -102.27
CA CYS A 26 35.06 -33.01 -102.19
C CYS A 26 33.79 -33.78 -102.58
N GLN A 27 32.63 -33.39 -102.04
CA GLN A 27 31.35 -34.02 -102.35
C GLN A 27 30.99 -33.91 -103.85
N ARG A 28 31.20 -32.74 -104.48
CA ARG A 28 31.01 -32.59 -105.93
C ARG A 28 31.96 -33.47 -106.77
N LEU A 29 33.21 -33.65 -106.34
CA LEU A 29 34.16 -34.55 -107.02
C LEU A 29 33.76 -36.02 -106.90
N LEU A 30 33.17 -36.41 -105.75
CA LEU A 30 32.60 -37.74 -105.54
C LEU A 30 31.37 -37.99 -106.44
N GLU A 31 30.46 -37.02 -106.53
CA GLU A 31 29.27 -37.08 -107.41
C GLU A 31 29.65 -37.21 -108.90
N LEU A 32 30.79 -36.64 -109.30
CA LEU A 32 31.34 -36.73 -110.66
C LEU A 32 32.15 -38.02 -110.92
N GLY A 33 32.32 -38.90 -109.92
CA GLY A 33 33.02 -40.17 -110.08
C GLY A 33 34.54 -40.05 -110.25
N HIS A 34 35.17 -39.07 -109.59
CA HIS A 34 36.61 -38.82 -109.70
C HIS A 34 37.45 -40.08 -109.36
N PRO A 35 38.52 -40.42 -110.11
CA PRO A 35 39.29 -41.65 -109.88
C PRO A 35 39.88 -41.76 -108.46
N ASP A 36 40.38 -40.65 -107.90
CA ASP A 36 40.97 -40.62 -106.55
C ASP A 36 39.94 -40.41 -105.41
N SER A 37 38.66 -40.70 -105.65
CA SER A 37 37.54 -40.46 -104.71
C SER A 37 37.80 -40.94 -103.28
N GLU A 38 38.38 -42.12 -103.11
CA GLU A 38 38.67 -42.69 -101.78
C GLU A 38 39.77 -41.89 -101.05
N GLN A 39 40.79 -41.41 -101.76
CA GLN A 39 41.86 -40.61 -101.20
C GLN A 39 41.37 -39.21 -100.82
N ILE A 40 40.56 -38.58 -101.68
CA ILE A 40 39.91 -37.29 -101.39
C ILE A 40 39.06 -37.39 -100.11
N THR A 41 38.24 -38.44 -100.00
CA THR A 41 37.40 -38.69 -98.81
C THR A 41 38.24 -38.87 -97.54
N LYS A 42 39.34 -39.63 -97.61
CA LYS A 42 40.27 -39.80 -96.48
C LYS A 42 40.87 -38.47 -96.04
N GLN A 43 41.32 -37.64 -96.99
CA GLN A 43 41.90 -36.32 -96.70
C GLN A 43 40.87 -35.35 -96.07
N GLN A 44 39.65 -35.25 -96.61
CA GLN A 44 38.59 -34.44 -95.99
C GLN A 44 38.29 -34.91 -94.56
N SER A 45 38.12 -36.23 -94.35
CA SER A 45 37.85 -36.78 -93.01
C SER A 45 39.01 -36.58 -92.02
N HIS A 46 40.24 -36.36 -92.51
CA HIS A 46 41.39 -36.03 -91.68
C HIS A 46 41.35 -34.54 -91.29
N ILE A 47 41.04 -33.66 -92.24
CA ILE A 47 40.84 -32.22 -92.00
C ILE A 47 39.71 -31.99 -90.98
N ASP A 48 38.58 -32.69 -91.13
CA ASP A 48 37.44 -32.56 -90.21
C ASP A 48 37.84 -32.95 -88.77
N ARG A 49 38.59 -34.05 -88.59
CA ARG A 49 39.10 -34.47 -87.27
C ARG A 49 40.13 -33.49 -86.70
N LEU A 50 41.02 -32.95 -87.53
CA LEU A 50 41.97 -31.92 -87.10
C LEU A 50 41.25 -30.64 -86.68
N TYR A 51 40.17 -30.26 -87.37
CA TYR A 51 39.37 -29.09 -87.03
C TYR A 51 38.63 -29.26 -85.70
N VAL A 52 37.98 -30.42 -85.49
CA VAL A 52 37.34 -30.75 -84.20
C VAL A 52 38.37 -30.78 -83.07
N SER A 53 39.50 -31.45 -83.25
CA SER A 53 40.58 -31.48 -82.24
C SER A 53 41.15 -30.09 -81.91
N LEU A 54 41.26 -29.21 -82.93
CA LEU A 54 41.67 -27.82 -82.72
C LEU A 54 40.62 -27.03 -81.93
N LYS A 55 39.33 -27.23 -82.23
CA LYS A 55 38.20 -26.65 -81.47
C LYS A 55 38.23 -27.10 -80.01
N ASP A 56 38.36 -28.39 -79.75
CA ASP A 56 38.44 -28.96 -78.39
C ASP A 56 39.63 -28.39 -77.60
N MET A 57 40.80 -28.27 -78.25
CA MET A 57 41.99 -27.63 -77.65
C MET A 57 41.79 -26.14 -77.35
N VAL A 58 41.09 -25.40 -78.22
CA VAL A 58 40.78 -23.99 -78.03
C VAL A 58 39.78 -23.81 -76.89
N GLU A 59 38.71 -24.60 -76.83
CA GLU A 59 37.71 -24.52 -75.77
C GLU A 59 38.32 -24.93 -74.41
N HIS A 60 39.05 -26.04 -74.33
CA HIS A 60 39.74 -26.44 -73.10
C HIS A 60 40.72 -25.35 -72.59
N ARG A 61 41.42 -24.66 -73.50
CA ARG A 61 42.30 -23.53 -73.13
C ARG A 61 41.50 -22.30 -72.69
N LYS A 62 40.32 -22.04 -73.26
CA LYS A 62 39.41 -20.96 -72.88
C LYS A 62 38.87 -21.20 -71.48
N THR A 63 38.25 -22.35 -71.22
CA THR A 63 37.73 -22.72 -69.89
C THR A 63 38.81 -22.59 -68.82
N LYS A 64 40.04 -23.07 -69.08
CA LYS A 64 41.16 -22.92 -68.14
C LYS A 64 41.59 -21.47 -67.91
N LEU A 65 41.53 -20.61 -68.93
CA LEU A 65 41.83 -19.18 -68.80
C LEU A 65 40.71 -18.40 -68.10
N GLU A 66 39.45 -18.82 -68.26
CA GLU A 66 38.29 -18.27 -67.56
C GLU A 66 38.29 -18.66 -66.08
N GLN A 67 38.54 -19.93 -65.77
CA GLN A 67 38.75 -20.42 -64.40
C GLN A 67 39.84 -19.60 -63.67
N GLN A 68 41.04 -19.51 -64.24
CA GLN A 68 42.13 -18.73 -63.65
C GLN A 68 41.83 -17.23 -63.54
N TYR A 69 41.01 -16.67 -64.43
CA TYR A 69 40.55 -15.28 -64.32
C TYR A 69 39.57 -15.08 -63.15
N TRP A 70 38.59 -15.97 -63.01
CA TRP A 70 37.60 -15.91 -61.91
C TRP A 70 38.23 -16.20 -60.55
N LEU A 71 39.17 -17.15 -60.46
CA LEU A 71 39.93 -17.42 -59.23
C LEU A 71 40.72 -16.18 -58.78
N TYR A 72 41.39 -15.49 -59.71
CA TYR A 72 42.08 -14.23 -59.42
C TYR A 72 41.11 -13.12 -58.97
N GLN A 73 39.96 -13.00 -59.65
CA GLN A 73 38.95 -12.01 -59.27
C GLN A 73 38.40 -12.29 -57.86
N LEU A 74 38.08 -13.55 -57.54
CA LEU A 74 37.64 -13.96 -56.20
C LEU A 74 38.69 -13.67 -55.14
N ASN A 75 39.95 -14.09 -55.34
CA ASN A 75 41.02 -13.83 -54.39
C ASN A 75 41.14 -12.33 -54.06
N LYS A 76 41.03 -11.47 -55.07
CA LYS A 76 41.05 -10.02 -54.91
C LYS A 76 39.87 -9.49 -54.06
N GLU A 77 38.64 -9.94 -54.34
CA GLU A 77 37.47 -9.50 -53.57
C GLU A 77 37.50 -10.03 -52.12
N VAL A 78 38.06 -11.22 -51.88
CA VAL A 78 38.32 -11.79 -50.53
C VAL A 78 39.34 -10.92 -49.79
N GLU A 79 40.54 -10.72 -50.34
CA GLU A 79 41.60 -9.89 -49.72
C GLU A 79 41.13 -8.45 -49.41
N GLU A 80 40.37 -7.83 -50.32
CA GLU A 80 39.81 -6.49 -50.11
C GLU A 80 38.72 -6.45 -49.02
N LEU A 81 37.99 -7.55 -48.81
CA LEU A 81 36.97 -7.65 -47.75
C LEU A 81 37.57 -8.03 -46.40
N GLU A 82 38.50 -8.99 -46.33
CA GLU A 82 39.25 -9.34 -45.13
C GLU A 82 39.96 -8.12 -44.55
N LYS A 83 40.67 -7.36 -45.40
CA LYS A 83 41.31 -6.11 -44.98
C LYS A 83 40.31 -5.10 -44.42
N TRP A 84 39.15 -4.96 -45.05
CA TRP A 84 38.09 -4.07 -44.57
C TRP A 84 37.49 -4.55 -43.25
N ILE A 85 37.35 -5.86 -43.03
CA ILE A 85 36.97 -6.46 -41.75
C ILE A 85 38.00 -6.10 -40.67
N THR A 86 39.30 -6.32 -40.91
CA THR A 86 40.38 -5.95 -39.97
C THR A 86 40.38 -4.45 -39.61
N GLU A 87 40.11 -3.57 -40.58
CA GLU A 87 39.96 -2.12 -40.33
C GLU A 87 38.76 -1.81 -39.41
N ARG A 88 37.70 -2.63 -39.43
CA ARG A 88 36.51 -2.49 -38.58
C ARG A 88 36.69 -3.10 -37.20
N GLU A 89 37.37 -4.25 -37.11
CA GLU A 89 37.75 -4.89 -35.84
C GLU A 89 38.57 -3.96 -34.95
N ALA A 90 39.50 -3.19 -35.54
CA ALA A 90 40.30 -2.20 -34.82
C ALA A 90 39.43 -1.12 -34.13
N VAL A 91 38.27 -0.78 -34.69
CA VAL A 91 37.30 0.15 -34.09
C VAL A 91 36.40 -0.55 -33.07
N ALA A 92 35.93 -1.77 -33.39
CA ALA A 92 35.10 -2.57 -32.49
C ALA A 92 35.82 -2.94 -31.19
N SER A 93 37.13 -3.21 -31.27
CA SER A 93 38.00 -3.61 -30.15
C SER A 93 38.35 -2.47 -29.16
N SER A 94 37.81 -1.26 -29.34
CA SER A 94 38.07 -0.14 -28.43
C SER A 94 37.58 -0.44 -27.00
N THR A 95 38.45 -0.24 -26.01
CA THR A 95 38.15 -0.47 -24.58
C THR A 95 37.65 0.77 -23.84
N GLU A 96 37.48 1.91 -24.54
CA GLU A 96 37.05 3.18 -23.95
C GLU A 96 35.57 3.15 -23.53
N LEU A 97 35.23 3.39 -22.26
CA LEU A 97 33.85 3.25 -21.74
C LEU A 97 33.17 4.57 -21.36
N GLY A 98 33.77 5.72 -21.68
CA GLY A 98 33.37 7.04 -21.18
C GLY A 98 33.84 7.30 -19.75
N GLN A 99 33.88 8.57 -19.34
CA GLN A 99 34.21 8.97 -17.96
C GLN A 99 32.98 9.43 -17.17
N ASP A 100 31.93 9.86 -17.86
CA ASP A 100 30.63 10.20 -17.29
C ASP A 100 29.46 9.77 -18.20
N LEU A 101 28.25 10.21 -17.83
CA LEU A 101 27.00 9.86 -18.52
C LEU A 101 26.87 10.52 -19.90
N GLU A 102 27.47 11.70 -20.12
CA GLU A 102 27.42 12.40 -21.41
C GLU A 102 28.38 11.74 -22.39
N ASP A 103 29.64 11.53 -21.97
CA ASP A 103 30.68 10.81 -22.73
C ASP A 103 30.19 9.44 -23.22
N VAL A 104 29.68 8.60 -22.30
CA VAL A 104 29.26 7.23 -22.66
C VAL A 104 28.04 7.23 -23.58
N THR A 105 27.16 8.24 -23.48
CA THR A 105 26.01 8.38 -24.39
C THR A 105 26.47 8.76 -25.79
N VAL A 106 27.40 9.71 -25.92
CA VAL A 106 28.01 10.06 -27.22
C VAL A 106 28.78 8.88 -27.83
N LEU A 107 29.49 8.10 -27.02
CA LEU A 107 30.16 6.87 -27.46
C LEU A 107 29.15 5.80 -27.93
N GLN A 108 28.04 5.60 -27.22
CA GLN A 108 26.96 4.70 -27.64
C GLN A 108 26.32 5.11 -28.96
N GLU A 109 26.00 6.39 -29.15
CA GLU A 109 25.40 6.89 -30.39
C GLU A 109 26.34 6.71 -31.58
N ARG A 110 27.61 7.11 -31.42
CA ARG A 110 28.65 6.91 -32.45
C ARG A 110 28.84 5.44 -32.78
N PHE A 111 28.88 4.57 -31.76
CA PHE A 111 29.07 3.14 -31.97
C PHE A 111 27.84 2.47 -32.60
N THR A 112 26.62 2.88 -32.23
CA THR A 112 25.37 2.39 -32.83
C THR A 112 25.30 2.74 -34.31
N LYS A 113 25.70 3.96 -34.68
CA LYS A 113 25.82 4.38 -36.08
C LYS A 113 26.90 3.57 -36.82
N PHE A 114 28.10 3.44 -36.24
CA PHE A 114 29.17 2.62 -36.80
C PHE A 114 28.72 1.16 -37.04
N ALA A 115 28.01 0.57 -36.09
CA ALA A 115 27.54 -0.81 -36.17
C ALA A 115 26.47 -0.99 -37.26
N SER A 116 25.53 -0.06 -37.41
CA SER A 116 24.51 -0.14 -38.45
C SER A 116 25.09 0.06 -39.86
N GLU A 117 26.03 0.99 -40.03
CA GLU A 117 26.77 1.20 -41.29
C GLU A 117 27.63 -0.01 -41.65
N THR A 118 28.35 -0.58 -40.67
CA THR A 118 29.21 -1.76 -40.86
C THR A 118 28.39 -3.00 -41.18
N ASN A 119 27.28 -3.26 -40.49
CA ASN A 119 26.39 -4.37 -40.81
C ASN A 119 25.81 -4.25 -42.22
N SER A 120 25.33 -3.07 -42.61
CA SER A 120 24.73 -2.84 -43.93
C SER A 120 25.73 -3.08 -45.07
N ILE A 121 26.91 -2.47 -45.00
CA ILE A 121 27.95 -2.57 -46.04
C ILE A 121 28.59 -3.96 -46.04
N GLY A 122 28.86 -4.53 -44.86
CA GLY A 122 29.49 -5.83 -44.70
C GLY A 122 28.61 -6.96 -45.23
N GLN A 123 27.33 -7.02 -44.83
CA GLN A 123 26.40 -8.04 -45.32
C GLN A 123 26.28 -8.02 -46.85
N GLN A 124 26.17 -6.84 -47.47
CA GLN A 124 26.11 -6.74 -48.94
C GLN A 124 27.36 -7.31 -49.62
N ARG A 125 28.56 -7.00 -49.09
CA ARG A 125 29.83 -7.51 -49.65
C ARG A 125 30.01 -9.01 -49.40
N MET A 126 29.66 -9.48 -48.20
CA MET A 126 29.66 -10.91 -47.86
C MET A 126 28.72 -11.70 -48.77
N GLU A 127 27.51 -11.19 -49.05
CA GLU A 127 26.58 -11.83 -49.99
C GLU A 127 27.15 -11.87 -51.41
N GLN A 128 27.79 -10.79 -51.89
CA GLN A 128 28.42 -10.73 -53.21
C GLN A 128 29.55 -11.76 -53.35
N VAL A 129 30.47 -11.84 -52.38
CA VAL A 129 31.59 -12.81 -52.41
C VAL A 129 31.07 -14.24 -52.27
N ASN A 130 30.18 -14.52 -51.31
CA ASN A 130 29.56 -15.83 -51.14
C ASN A 130 28.81 -16.30 -52.41
N LYS A 131 28.14 -15.39 -53.11
CA LYS A 131 27.48 -15.69 -54.38
C LYS A 131 28.50 -16.08 -55.47
N MET A 132 29.57 -15.30 -55.65
CA MET A 132 30.60 -15.60 -56.64
C MET A 132 31.30 -16.94 -56.36
N VAL A 133 31.56 -17.25 -55.07
CA VAL A 133 32.06 -18.57 -54.64
C VAL A 133 31.10 -19.69 -55.06
N ASN A 134 29.81 -19.57 -54.72
CA ASN A 134 28.83 -20.61 -55.04
C ASN A 134 28.74 -20.83 -56.56
N GLU A 135 28.67 -19.76 -57.36
CA GLU A 135 28.64 -19.83 -58.83
C GLU A 135 29.88 -20.53 -59.40
N MET A 136 31.08 -20.25 -58.88
CA MET A 136 32.31 -20.95 -59.28
C MET A 136 32.31 -22.44 -58.90
N ILE A 137 31.83 -22.80 -57.70
CA ILE A 137 31.73 -24.20 -57.26
C ILE A 137 30.70 -24.96 -58.11
N ASP A 138 29.53 -24.38 -58.34
CA ASP A 138 28.45 -24.97 -59.15
C ASP A 138 28.85 -25.17 -60.62
N CYS A 139 29.76 -24.33 -61.15
CA CYS A 139 30.36 -24.50 -62.47
C CYS A 139 31.50 -25.54 -62.53
N GLY A 140 31.81 -26.23 -61.42
CA GLY A 140 32.83 -27.28 -61.38
C GLY A 140 34.27 -26.76 -61.53
N HIS A 141 34.58 -25.60 -60.94
CA HIS A 141 35.92 -25.02 -60.97
C HIS A 141 37.00 -25.98 -60.42
N SER A 142 38.18 -26.03 -61.04
CA SER A 142 39.29 -26.94 -60.66
C SER A 142 39.69 -26.82 -59.19
N ASP A 143 39.74 -25.59 -58.70
CA ASP A 143 40.22 -25.23 -57.37
C ASP A 143 39.08 -25.05 -56.34
N ALA A 144 37.94 -25.72 -56.54
CA ALA A 144 36.74 -25.60 -55.71
C ALA A 144 36.97 -25.81 -54.20
N ALA A 145 37.94 -26.66 -53.82
CA ALA A 145 38.29 -26.87 -52.42
C ALA A 145 38.92 -25.63 -51.77
N THR A 146 39.88 -24.98 -52.44
CA THR A 146 40.52 -23.74 -51.97
C THR A 146 39.54 -22.56 -51.97
N ILE A 147 38.64 -22.53 -52.96
CA ILE A 147 37.55 -21.54 -53.03
C ILE A 147 36.60 -21.67 -51.82
N ALA A 148 36.28 -22.89 -51.39
CA ALA A 148 35.48 -23.14 -50.19
C ALA A 148 36.23 -22.73 -48.91
N GLU A 149 37.53 -23.06 -48.80
CA GLU A 149 38.38 -22.67 -47.67
C GLU A 149 38.44 -21.14 -47.48
N TRP A 150 38.62 -20.36 -48.56
CA TRP A 150 38.57 -18.90 -48.51
C TRP A 150 37.20 -18.36 -48.06
N LYS A 151 36.12 -18.99 -48.54
CA LYS A 151 34.76 -18.63 -48.12
C LYS A 151 34.57 -18.87 -46.63
N ASP A 152 35.02 -20.01 -46.11
CA ASP A 152 34.79 -20.36 -44.72
C ASP A 152 35.59 -19.42 -43.79
N GLY A 153 36.87 -19.16 -44.07
CA GLY A 153 37.69 -18.21 -43.28
C GLY A 153 37.20 -16.76 -43.32
N LEU A 154 36.67 -16.31 -44.47
CA LEU A 154 36.05 -15.00 -44.61
C LEU A 154 34.72 -14.88 -43.83
N ASN A 155 33.90 -15.94 -43.82
CA ASN A 155 32.68 -15.98 -43.02
C ASN A 155 32.97 -16.08 -41.51
N GLU A 156 34.04 -16.77 -41.11
CA GLU A 156 34.54 -16.81 -39.72
C GLU A 156 34.98 -15.41 -39.26
N SER A 157 35.84 -14.74 -40.03
CA SER A 157 36.30 -13.37 -39.74
C SER A 157 35.14 -12.36 -39.67
N TRP A 158 34.11 -12.52 -40.51
CA TRP A 158 32.90 -11.70 -40.43
C TRP A 158 32.07 -11.98 -39.17
N ALA A 159 31.98 -13.24 -38.74
CA ALA A 159 31.31 -13.62 -37.49
C ALA A 159 32.04 -13.04 -36.26
N ASP A 160 33.36 -13.15 -36.22
CA ASP A 160 34.19 -12.61 -35.14
C ASP A 160 34.02 -11.09 -34.98
N LEU A 161 33.99 -10.35 -36.09
CA LEU A 161 33.69 -8.90 -36.08
C LEU A 161 32.29 -8.61 -35.50
N LEU A 162 31.28 -9.41 -35.83
CA LEU A 162 29.94 -9.25 -35.27
C LEU A 162 29.90 -9.54 -33.76
N GLU A 163 30.61 -10.55 -33.27
CA GLU A 163 30.72 -10.86 -31.84
C GLU A 163 31.50 -9.78 -31.07
N LEU A 164 32.60 -9.26 -31.63
CA LEU A 164 33.33 -8.12 -31.09
C LEU A 164 32.43 -6.88 -31.00
N MET A 165 31.67 -6.60 -32.06
CA MET A 165 30.74 -5.47 -32.09
C MET A 165 29.61 -5.60 -31.05
N GLU A 166 29.05 -6.80 -30.88
CA GLU A 166 28.02 -7.06 -29.87
C GLU A 166 28.58 -6.98 -28.45
N THR A 167 29.75 -7.56 -28.20
CA THR A 167 30.48 -7.44 -26.92
C THR A 167 30.72 -5.97 -26.56
N ARG A 168 31.22 -5.19 -27.52
CA ARG A 168 31.46 -3.75 -27.37
C ARG A 168 30.18 -2.98 -27.07
N ARG A 169 29.06 -3.31 -27.74
CA ARG A 169 27.73 -2.74 -27.49
C ARG A 169 27.26 -3.02 -26.06
N GLN A 170 27.44 -4.25 -25.58
CA GLN A 170 27.07 -4.65 -24.22
C GLN A 170 27.93 -3.94 -23.16
N MET A 171 29.24 -3.82 -23.37
CA MET A 171 30.13 -3.08 -22.46
C MET A 171 29.76 -1.60 -22.35
N LEU A 172 29.44 -0.94 -23.48
CA LEU A 172 28.95 0.43 -23.47
C LEU A 172 27.56 0.56 -22.81
N ALA A 173 26.68 -0.43 -22.96
CA ALA A 173 25.38 -0.47 -22.28
C ALA A 173 25.54 -0.56 -20.76
N ALA A 174 26.39 -1.46 -20.26
CA ALA A 174 26.70 -1.59 -18.84
C ALA A 174 27.32 -0.32 -18.26
N SER A 175 28.28 0.29 -18.98
CA SER A 175 28.90 1.56 -18.56
C SER A 175 27.88 2.69 -18.43
N HIS A 176 26.98 2.85 -19.41
CA HIS A 176 25.91 3.85 -19.33
C HIS A 176 24.97 3.60 -18.15
N GLN A 177 24.57 2.35 -17.89
CA GLN A 177 23.75 2.01 -16.72
C GLN A 177 24.46 2.36 -15.40
N LEU A 178 25.76 2.12 -15.31
CA LEU A 178 26.58 2.47 -14.14
C LEU A 178 26.66 3.99 -13.92
N HIS A 179 26.99 4.77 -14.96
CA HIS A 179 27.06 6.22 -14.86
C HIS A 179 25.68 6.85 -14.61
N LYS A 180 24.62 6.30 -15.21
CA LYS A 180 23.24 6.70 -14.94
C LYS A 180 22.88 6.47 -13.47
N PHE A 181 23.16 5.29 -12.92
CA PHE A 181 22.92 5.00 -11.50
C PHE A 181 23.61 6.01 -10.57
N PHE A 182 24.86 6.38 -10.83
CA PHE A 182 25.54 7.39 -10.01
C PHE A 182 24.96 8.81 -10.17
N THR A 183 24.40 9.15 -11.33
CA THR A 183 23.66 10.40 -11.53
C THR A 183 22.30 10.37 -10.82
N ASP A 184 21.54 9.28 -10.96
CA ASP A 184 20.26 9.04 -10.28
C ASP A 184 20.45 9.13 -8.74
N CYS A 185 21.54 8.57 -8.19
CA CYS A 185 21.90 8.71 -6.77
C CYS A 185 22.05 10.18 -6.35
N LYS A 186 22.81 10.98 -7.13
CA LYS A 186 23.03 12.41 -6.83
C LYS A 186 21.72 13.20 -6.88
N GLU A 187 20.87 12.92 -7.87
CA GLU A 187 19.58 13.59 -8.01
C GLU A 187 18.64 13.24 -6.85
N VAL A 188 18.48 11.95 -6.53
CA VAL A 188 17.64 11.48 -5.43
C VAL A 188 18.13 12.04 -4.08
N LEU A 189 19.45 12.08 -3.83
CA LEU A 189 20.01 12.73 -2.64
C LEU A 189 19.69 14.22 -2.58
N ALA A 190 19.80 14.94 -3.70
CA ALA A 190 19.43 16.36 -3.76
C ALA A 190 17.93 16.58 -3.52
N GLN A 191 17.07 15.71 -4.04
CA GLN A 191 15.61 15.75 -3.78
C GLN A 191 15.28 15.44 -2.31
N ILE A 192 15.91 14.42 -1.71
CA ILE A 192 15.79 14.09 -0.27
C ILE A 192 16.22 15.29 0.58
N ALA A 193 17.37 15.90 0.30
CA ALA A 193 17.87 17.08 1.01
C ALA A 193 16.94 18.30 0.84
N GLY A 194 16.33 18.48 -0.34
CA GLY A 194 15.30 19.49 -0.58
C GLY A 194 14.04 19.26 0.26
N LYS A 195 13.57 18.01 0.34
CA LYS A 195 12.41 17.61 1.19
C LYS A 195 12.70 17.77 2.68
N MET A 196 13.91 17.44 3.13
CA MET A 196 14.36 17.71 4.51
C MET A 196 14.31 19.19 4.87
N LYS A 197 14.68 20.09 3.94
CA LYS A 197 14.65 21.56 4.17
C LYS A 197 13.24 22.15 4.23
N GLN A 198 12.25 21.53 3.58
CA GLN A 198 10.83 21.94 3.63
C GLN A 198 10.15 21.55 4.96
N LEU A 199 10.68 20.52 5.63
CA LEU A 199 10.05 19.93 6.82
C LEU A 199 9.94 20.89 8.04
N PRO A 200 10.94 21.74 8.35
CA PRO A 200 10.84 22.77 9.38
C PRO A 200 9.74 23.81 9.12
N GLU A 201 9.40 24.12 7.86
CA GLU A 201 8.33 25.08 7.55
C GLU A 201 6.97 24.52 7.97
N VAL A 202 6.73 23.23 7.72
CA VAL A 202 5.54 22.49 8.19
C VAL A 202 5.44 22.48 9.72
N ARG A 203 6.59 22.44 10.43
CA ARG A 203 6.64 22.59 11.90
C ARG A 203 6.38 24.03 12.35
N ALA A 204 6.96 25.03 11.68
CA ALA A 204 6.82 26.44 12.04
C ALA A 204 5.36 26.95 11.95
N CYS A 205 4.56 26.42 11.03
CA CYS A 205 3.13 26.70 10.94
C CYS A 205 2.33 26.32 12.21
N GLN A 206 2.90 25.58 13.17
CA GLN A 206 2.24 25.21 14.42
C GLN A 206 2.04 26.36 15.41
N ALA A 207 2.82 27.44 15.32
CA ALA A 207 2.77 28.52 16.30
C ALA A 207 1.50 29.40 16.22
N ASN A 208 0.87 29.49 15.04
CA ASN A 208 -0.18 30.47 14.72
C ASN A 208 -1.50 29.83 14.25
N ILE A 209 -1.84 28.63 14.75
CA ILE A 209 -2.99 27.86 14.23
C ILE A 209 -4.33 28.42 14.72
N THR A 210 -5.11 29.00 13.81
CA THR A 210 -6.55 29.24 14.03
C THR A 210 -7.43 28.06 13.57
N ASN A 211 -6.93 27.21 12.65
CA ASN A 211 -7.67 26.07 12.11
C ASN A 211 -6.77 24.82 12.00
N PRO A 212 -6.99 23.76 12.79
CA PRO A 212 -6.15 22.55 12.77
C PRO A 212 -6.18 21.79 11.43
N ALA A 213 -7.29 21.86 10.69
CA ALA A 213 -7.43 21.16 9.41
C ALA A 213 -6.50 21.68 8.31
N THR A 214 -5.90 22.87 8.49
CA THR A 214 -4.89 23.39 7.54
C THR A 214 -3.54 22.69 7.71
N LEU A 215 -3.09 22.43 8.94
CA LEU A 215 -1.85 21.69 9.19
C LEU A 215 -1.95 20.23 8.76
N GLN A 216 -3.07 19.57 9.07
CA GLN A 216 -3.29 18.18 8.67
C GLN A 216 -3.24 18.03 7.14
N ARG A 217 -3.87 18.95 6.39
CA ARG A 217 -3.78 18.98 4.93
C ARG A 217 -2.36 19.26 4.42
N LEU A 218 -1.62 20.17 5.06
CA LEU A 218 -0.24 20.47 4.69
C LEU A 218 0.66 19.23 4.87
N MET A 219 0.61 18.57 6.03
CA MET A 219 1.32 17.32 6.29
C MET A 219 0.95 16.24 5.27
N HIS A 220 -0.34 16.01 5.05
CA HIS A 220 -0.81 14.99 4.12
C HIS A 220 -0.38 15.28 2.67
N SER A 221 -0.36 16.56 2.25
CA SER A 221 0.15 16.95 0.94
C SER A 221 1.66 16.69 0.80
N PHE A 222 2.42 16.84 1.89
CA PHE A 222 3.84 16.52 1.92
C PHE A 222 4.08 15.00 1.83
N GLU A 223 3.36 14.19 2.60
CA GLU A 223 3.38 12.72 2.52
C GLU A 223 3.04 12.19 1.12
N HIS A 224 2.06 12.83 0.45
CA HIS A 224 1.73 12.54 -0.95
C HIS A 224 2.86 12.94 -1.92
N ALA A 225 3.51 14.09 -1.70
CA ALA A 225 4.64 14.51 -2.51
C ALA A 225 5.89 13.60 -2.35
N LEU A 226 5.98 12.81 -1.28
CA LEU A 226 7.03 11.80 -1.11
C LEU A 226 6.81 10.53 -1.96
N GLN A 227 5.61 10.27 -2.50
CA GLN A 227 5.32 9.01 -3.21
C GLN A 227 6.17 8.83 -4.49
N LEU A 228 6.52 9.92 -5.18
CA LEU A 228 7.45 9.87 -6.32
C LEU A 228 8.85 9.42 -5.87
N LEU A 229 9.31 9.96 -4.74
CA LEU A 229 10.63 9.68 -4.16
C LEU A 229 10.71 8.23 -3.63
N VAL A 230 9.60 7.67 -3.12
CA VAL A 230 9.48 6.23 -2.80
C VAL A 230 9.75 5.37 -4.03
N ALA A 231 9.17 5.72 -5.19
CA ALA A 231 9.35 4.96 -6.42
C ALA A 231 10.79 5.06 -6.95
N GLN A 232 11.37 6.26 -6.94
CA GLN A 232 12.77 6.48 -7.35
C GLN A 232 13.77 5.72 -6.46
N VAL A 233 13.60 5.75 -5.13
CA VAL A 233 14.48 5.01 -4.20
C VAL A 233 14.38 3.49 -4.44
N ARG A 234 13.18 2.95 -4.67
CA ARG A 234 13.01 1.53 -5.03
C ARG A 234 13.71 1.16 -6.34
N GLN A 235 13.50 1.95 -7.39
CA GLN A 235 14.18 1.73 -8.67
C GLN A 235 15.71 1.78 -8.52
N LEU A 236 16.22 2.67 -7.67
CA LEU A 236 17.64 2.80 -7.39
C LEU A 236 18.19 1.55 -6.68
N GLN A 237 17.46 0.97 -5.72
CA GLN A 237 17.83 -0.30 -5.08
C GLN A 237 17.81 -1.47 -6.08
N GLU A 238 16.81 -1.55 -6.95
CA GLU A 238 16.74 -2.56 -8.01
C GLU A 238 17.91 -2.42 -9.00
N ASN A 239 18.23 -1.19 -9.42
CA ASN A 239 19.38 -0.89 -10.27
C ASN A 239 20.70 -1.25 -9.58
N ALA A 240 20.87 -0.94 -8.28
CA ALA A 240 22.05 -1.31 -7.51
C ALA A 240 22.20 -2.83 -7.36
N ALA A 241 21.10 -3.56 -7.16
CA ALA A 241 21.09 -5.01 -7.13
C ALA A 241 21.52 -5.61 -8.48
N GLN A 242 20.96 -5.12 -9.60
CA GLN A 242 21.34 -5.55 -10.95
C GLN A 242 22.80 -5.22 -11.28
N LEU A 243 23.27 -4.00 -11.01
CA LEU A 243 24.65 -3.61 -11.29
C LEU A 243 25.67 -4.44 -10.48
N ARG A 244 25.32 -4.87 -9.25
CA ARG A 244 26.16 -5.79 -8.45
C ARG A 244 26.20 -7.24 -8.95
N THR A 245 25.36 -7.65 -9.92
CA THR A 245 25.55 -8.94 -10.60
C THR A 245 26.50 -8.85 -11.78
N ILE A 246 26.70 -7.65 -12.34
CA ILE A 246 27.55 -7.38 -13.51
C ILE A 246 28.96 -6.92 -13.09
N TYR A 247 29.05 -6.12 -12.02
CA TYR A 247 30.31 -5.58 -11.50
C TYR A 247 30.76 -6.30 -10.23
N ALA A 248 32.08 -6.42 -10.06
CA ALA A 248 32.74 -7.03 -8.90
C ALA A 248 33.84 -6.11 -8.33
N GLY A 249 34.35 -6.45 -7.14
CA GLY A 249 35.42 -5.70 -6.45
C GLY A 249 35.05 -4.26 -6.14
N GLU A 250 36.01 -3.34 -6.29
CA GLU A 250 35.87 -1.90 -5.99
C GLU A 250 34.64 -1.25 -6.66
N LYS A 251 34.26 -1.69 -7.88
CA LYS A 251 33.05 -1.18 -8.55
C LYS A 251 31.77 -1.63 -7.84
N ALA A 252 31.70 -2.87 -7.38
CA ALA A 252 30.55 -3.37 -6.60
C ALA A 252 30.46 -2.70 -5.23
N GLU A 253 31.61 -2.47 -4.57
CA GLU A 253 31.70 -1.78 -3.29
C GLU A 253 31.26 -0.31 -3.41
N THR A 254 31.71 0.41 -4.43
CA THR A 254 31.30 1.80 -4.67
C THR A 254 29.81 1.93 -5.04
N ILE A 255 29.24 0.99 -5.79
CA ILE A 255 27.77 0.90 -6.00
C ILE A 255 27.05 0.73 -4.64
N MET A 256 27.50 -0.22 -3.82
CA MET A 256 26.88 -0.51 -2.51
C MET A 256 26.97 0.69 -1.55
N VAL A 257 28.12 1.37 -1.49
CA VAL A 257 28.31 2.57 -0.66
C VAL A 257 27.37 3.69 -1.11
N LYS A 258 27.18 3.88 -2.42
CA LYS A 258 26.27 4.90 -2.96
C LYS A 258 24.78 4.56 -2.78
N GLU A 259 24.40 3.29 -2.92
CA GLU A 259 23.06 2.83 -2.53
C GLU A 259 22.80 3.10 -1.04
N GLN A 260 23.75 2.75 -0.17
CA GLN A 260 23.62 2.93 1.28
C GLN A 260 23.49 4.41 1.67
N GLU A 261 24.25 5.31 1.04
CA GLU A 261 24.15 6.77 1.25
C GLU A 261 22.74 7.30 0.96
N VAL A 262 22.12 6.86 -0.16
CA VAL A 262 20.72 7.18 -0.49
C VAL A 262 19.77 6.60 0.57
N MET A 263 19.98 5.34 0.94
CA MET A 263 19.09 4.65 1.88
C MET A 263 19.13 5.24 3.30
N ASP A 264 20.27 5.73 3.76
CA ASP A 264 20.37 6.35 5.09
C ASP A 264 19.78 7.76 5.09
N ALA A 265 20.04 8.58 4.07
CA ALA A 265 19.36 9.87 3.90
C ALA A 265 17.82 9.71 3.79
N TRP A 266 17.36 8.66 3.11
CA TRP A 266 15.94 8.32 3.01
C TRP A 266 15.32 7.90 4.35
N LYS A 267 16.00 7.04 5.14
CA LYS A 267 15.57 6.68 6.50
C LYS A 267 15.48 7.91 7.41
N GLU A 268 16.43 8.83 7.31
CA GLU A 268 16.45 10.07 8.09
C GLU A 268 15.24 10.95 7.73
N LEU A 269 14.95 11.11 6.43
CA LEU A 269 13.79 11.87 5.96
C LEU A 269 12.47 11.26 6.45
N LEU A 270 12.31 9.94 6.37
CA LEU A 270 11.13 9.25 6.91
C LEU A 270 10.98 9.43 8.42
N SER A 271 12.09 9.34 9.17
CA SER A 271 12.10 9.54 10.63
C SER A 271 11.73 10.98 11.02
N SER A 272 12.25 11.97 10.29
CA SER A 272 11.95 13.38 10.50
C SER A 272 10.50 13.71 10.12
N CYS A 273 9.98 13.10 9.03
CA CYS A 273 8.59 13.20 8.61
C CYS A 273 7.64 12.61 9.66
N GLU A 274 7.93 11.43 10.19
CA GLU A 274 7.17 10.78 11.26
C GLU A 274 7.13 11.64 12.53
N ALA A 275 8.28 12.18 12.96
CA ALA A 275 8.34 13.10 14.10
C ALA A 275 7.46 14.34 13.90
N SER A 276 7.45 14.91 12.70
CA SER A 276 6.56 16.03 12.36
C SER A 276 5.09 15.61 12.32
N ARG A 277 4.76 14.41 11.85
CA ARG A 277 3.39 13.87 11.81
C ARG A 277 2.82 13.75 13.22
N VAL A 278 3.60 13.18 14.14
CA VAL A 278 3.25 13.06 15.57
C VAL A 278 3.08 14.44 16.24
N GLN A 279 3.93 15.42 15.90
CA GLN A 279 3.78 16.80 16.38
C GLN A 279 2.50 17.45 15.85
N VAL A 280 2.24 17.37 14.54
CA VAL A 280 1.04 17.95 13.91
C VAL A 280 -0.24 17.32 14.46
N THR A 281 -0.28 16.01 14.70
CA THR A 281 -1.43 15.35 15.33
C THR A 281 -1.59 15.80 16.78
N SER A 282 -0.52 15.81 17.59
CA SER A 282 -0.58 16.27 18.99
C SER A 282 -1.12 17.69 19.14
N VAL A 283 -0.62 18.63 18.32
CA VAL A 283 -1.10 20.02 18.34
C VAL A 283 -2.55 20.12 17.83
N THR A 284 -2.91 19.35 16.81
CA THR A 284 -4.29 19.30 16.29
C THR A 284 -5.27 18.79 17.35
N ASP A 285 -4.98 17.64 17.95
CA ASP A 285 -5.83 16.98 18.95
C ASP A 285 -6.02 17.87 20.18
N LYS A 286 -4.97 18.61 20.59
CA LYS A 286 -5.03 19.62 21.65
C LYS A 286 -5.95 20.79 21.30
N VAL A 287 -5.84 21.37 20.10
CA VAL A 287 -6.73 22.46 19.66
C VAL A 287 -8.19 21.98 19.54
N GLN A 288 -8.41 20.77 19.04
CA GLN A 288 -9.74 20.14 19.00
C GLN A 288 -10.31 19.93 20.40
N PHE A 289 -9.51 19.39 21.34
CA PHE A 289 -9.92 19.21 22.73
C PHE A 289 -10.38 20.52 23.37
N PHE A 290 -9.58 21.59 23.29
CA PHE A 290 -9.97 22.88 23.89
C PHE A 290 -11.22 23.50 23.24
N SER A 291 -11.42 23.34 21.92
CA SER A 291 -12.67 23.79 21.29
C SER A 291 -13.88 22.99 21.80
N VAL A 292 -13.78 21.66 21.83
CA VAL A 292 -14.85 20.77 22.30
C VAL A 292 -15.15 20.96 23.79
N VAL A 293 -14.14 21.23 24.62
CA VAL A 293 -14.34 21.61 26.03
C VAL A 293 -15.13 22.92 26.12
N ARG A 294 -14.68 23.98 25.45
CA ARG A 294 -15.34 25.30 25.47
C ARG A 294 -16.79 25.21 24.97
N GLU A 295 -17.03 24.48 23.88
CA GLU A 295 -18.37 24.25 23.33
C GLU A 295 -19.27 23.45 24.27
N ASN A 296 -18.72 22.49 25.02
CA ASN A 296 -19.48 21.76 26.04
C ASN A 296 -19.75 22.60 27.28
N LEU A 297 -18.78 23.40 27.77
CA LEU A 297 -18.97 24.29 28.91
C LEU A 297 -20.02 25.37 28.61
N MET A 298 -19.93 26.07 27.48
CA MET A 298 -20.95 27.05 27.08
C MET A 298 -22.35 26.44 26.93
N TRP A 299 -22.43 25.20 26.40
CA TRP A 299 -23.70 24.49 26.32
C TRP A 299 -24.23 24.08 27.71
N MET A 300 -23.35 23.61 28.62
CA MET A 300 -23.72 23.28 30.00
C MET A 300 -24.19 24.51 30.77
N GLU A 301 -23.52 25.65 30.63
CA GLU A 301 -23.96 26.94 31.21
C GLU A 301 -25.34 27.35 30.69
N GLY A 302 -25.57 27.22 29.38
CA GLY A 302 -26.87 27.46 28.76
C GLY A 302 -27.98 26.52 29.27
N ILE A 303 -27.64 25.26 29.60
CA ILE A 303 -28.58 24.29 30.21
C ILE A 303 -28.80 24.59 31.69
N MET A 304 -27.76 24.91 32.47
CA MET A 304 -27.89 25.31 33.88
C MET A 304 -28.78 26.55 34.03
N GLY A 305 -28.64 27.54 33.15
CA GLY A 305 -29.53 28.71 33.12
C GLY A 305 -30.99 28.39 32.80
N GLN A 306 -31.29 27.24 32.20
CA GLN A 306 -32.65 26.76 31.91
C GLN A 306 -33.22 25.84 33.01
N ILE A 307 -32.40 25.35 33.94
CA ILE A 307 -32.81 24.48 35.07
C ILE A 307 -33.24 25.33 36.30
N GLY A 308 -33.59 26.60 36.09
CA GLY A 308 -34.11 27.48 37.13
C GLY A 308 -35.36 26.91 37.80
N TRP A 309 -35.33 26.82 39.13
CA TRP A 309 -36.50 26.49 39.94
C TRP A 309 -37.30 27.76 40.23
N ASP A 310 -38.47 27.89 39.64
CA ASP A 310 -39.54 28.78 40.12
C ASP A 310 -40.49 27.95 41.01
N GLU A 311 -41.14 28.55 42.00
CA GLU A 311 -41.99 27.79 42.92
C GLU A 311 -43.38 27.54 42.27
N PRO A 312 -43.76 26.27 42.01
CA PRO A 312 -44.95 25.96 41.22
C PRO A 312 -46.23 26.29 42.01
N ARG A 313 -47.03 27.20 41.47
CA ARG A 313 -48.23 27.74 42.16
C ARG A 313 -49.47 26.86 42.05
N ASP A 314 -49.47 25.92 41.11
CA ASP A 314 -50.54 24.95 40.89
C ASP A 314 -50.02 23.66 40.21
N LEU A 315 -50.89 22.65 40.10
CA LEU A 315 -50.59 21.38 39.42
C LEU A 315 -50.17 21.59 37.96
N THR A 316 -50.82 22.53 37.25
CA THR A 316 -50.56 22.81 35.84
C THR A 316 -49.15 23.36 35.62
N ALA A 317 -48.73 24.33 36.43
CA ALA A 317 -47.37 24.89 36.39
C ALA A 317 -46.32 23.84 36.72
N LEU A 318 -46.57 22.97 37.71
CA LEU A 318 -45.69 21.87 38.04
C LEU A 318 -45.56 20.86 36.88
N GLU A 319 -46.68 20.46 36.25
CA GLU A 319 -46.65 19.53 35.11
C GLU A 319 -45.91 20.11 33.89
N VAL A 320 -46.05 21.40 33.61
CA VAL A 320 -45.29 22.10 32.56
C VAL A 320 -43.78 22.12 32.90
N MET A 321 -43.44 22.44 34.15
CA MET A 321 -42.05 22.49 34.62
C MET A 321 -41.39 21.10 34.60
N MET A 322 -42.11 20.06 35.03
CA MET A 322 -41.66 18.67 34.95
C MET A 322 -41.43 18.23 33.49
N ARG A 323 -42.29 18.64 32.55
CA ARG A 323 -42.12 18.37 31.12
C ARG A 323 -40.87 19.07 30.57
N GLN A 324 -40.70 20.36 30.87
CA GLN A 324 -39.51 21.13 30.50
C GLN A 324 -38.22 20.50 31.04
N HIS A 325 -38.21 20.07 32.31
CA HIS A 325 -37.06 19.39 32.90
C HIS A 325 -36.81 18.00 32.27
N GLN A 326 -37.85 17.24 31.93
CA GLN A 326 -37.71 15.97 31.18
C GLN A 326 -37.11 16.20 29.78
N GLU A 327 -37.50 17.26 29.08
CA GLU A 327 -36.92 17.66 27.79
C GLU A 327 -35.46 18.09 27.92
N LEU A 328 -35.10 18.83 28.97
CA LEU A 328 -33.71 19.20 29.27
C LEU A 328 -32.86 17.96 29.60
N LYS A 329 -33.40 17.03 30.39
CA LYS A 329 -32.76 15.75 30.70
C LYS A 329 -32.51 14.92 29.44
N ALA A 330 -33.48 14.80 28.54
CA ALA A 330 -33.31 14.12 27.26
C ALA A 330 -32.21 14.77 26.38
N LYS A 331 -32.09 16.12 26.39
CA LYS A 331 -31.00 16.84 25.72
C LYS A 331 -29.63 16.53 26.35
N ILE A 332 -29.55 16.37 27.68
CA ILE A 332 -28.33 16.00 28.39
C ILE A 332 -27.92 14.55 28.07
N ASP A 333 -28.86 13.61 28.19
CA ASP A 333 -28.64 12.19 27.88
C ASP A 333 -28.19 11.99 26.43
N GLY A 334 -28.76 12.75 25.49
CA GLY A 334 -28.35 12.75 24.08
C GLY A 334 -26.90 13.21 23.84
N ARG A 335 -26.39 14.16 24.64
CA ARG A 335 -25.02 14.70 24.52
C ARG A 335 -23.98 13.97 25.39
N SER A 336 -24.43 13.09 26.28
CA SER A 336 -23.57 12.28 27.18
C SER A 336 -22.41 11.58 26.45
N LYS A 337 -22.65 11.03 25.25
CA LYS A 337 -21.60 10.40 24.43
C LYS A 337 -20.49 11.37 24.01
N THR A 338 -20.83 12.60 23.63
CA THR A 338 -19.87 13.64 23.23
C THR A 338 -19.05 14.14 24.41
N ILE A 339 -19.68 14.25 25.60
CA ILE A 339 -18.99 14.57 26.85
C ILE A 339 -17.99 13.47 27.22
N GLN A 340 -18.40 12.19 27.08
CA GLN A 340 -17.53 11.05 27.32
C GLN A 340 -16.35 10.99 26.33
N GLN A 341 -16.59 11.24 25.04
CA GLN A 341 -15.54 11.32 24.01
C GLN A 341 -14.53 12.45 24.31
N CYS A 342 -15.02 13.63 24.70
CA CYS A 342 -14.17 14.73 25.16
C CYS A 342 -13.33 14.31 26.37
N ALA A 343 -13.94 13.62 27.34
CA ALA A 343 -13.25 13.16 28.54
C ALA A 343 -12.18 12.10 28.26
N ASP A 344 -12.41 11.22 27.29
CA ASP A 344 -11.44 10.19 26.89
C ASP A 344 -10.30 10.78 26.05
N LEU A 345 -10.58 11.76 25.16
CA LEU A 345 -9.55 12.53 24.46
C LEU A 345 -8.63 13.28 25.44
N GLY A 346 -9.21 13.93 26.46
CA GLY A 346 -8.44 14.62 27.51
C GLY A 346 -7.49 13.69 28.27
N LYS A 347 -7.92 12.47 28.59
CA LYS A 347 -7.06 11.45 29.23
C LYS A 347 -5.90 11.02 28.32
N ILE A 348 -6.16 10.85 27.01
CA ILE A 348 -5.12 10.50 26.03
C ILE A 348 -4.08 11.61 25.93
N LEU A 349 -4.51 12.87 25.85
CA LEU A 349 -3.60 14.03 25.83
C LEU A 349 -2.77 14.15 27.11
N ILE A 350 -3.36 13.92 28.29
CA ILE A 350 -2.60 13.90 29.56
C ILE A 350 -1.56 12.76 29.55
N ALA A 351 -1.91 11.58 29.06
CA ALA A 351 -1.00 10.44 28.96
C ALA A 351 0.13 10.64 27.94
N ALA A 352 -0.03 11.54 26.95
CA ALA A 352 0.94 11.83 25.91
C ALA A 352 2.15 12.67 26.37
N GLY A 353 2.21 13.10 27.65
CA GLY A 353 3.39 13.76 28.22
C GLY A 353 3.49 15.26 27.92
N ASN A 354 2.39 15.99 28.05
CA ASN A 354 2.36 17.45 27.88
C ASN A 354 3.20 18.21 28.93
N PRO A 355 3.64 19.45 28.65
CA PRO A 355 4.30 20.31 29.64
C PRO A 355 3.44 20.47 30.89
N ALA A 356 4.07 20.51 32.07
CA ALA A 356 3.35 20.50 33.36
C ALA A 356 2.32 21.63 33.53
N SER A 357 2.58 22.81 32.95
CA SER A 357 1.66 23.96 32.94
C SER A 357 0.43 23.77 32.05
N GLU A 358 0.54 22.95 31.01
CA GLU A 358 -0.56 22.62 30.11
C GLU A 358 -1.33 21.40 30.62
N GLU A 359 -0.63 20.44 31.21
CA GLU A 359 -1.23 19.27 31.86
C GLU A 359 -2.14 19.65 33.03
N THR A 360 -1.77 20.67 33.83
CA THR A 360 -2.65 21.19 34.90
C THR A 360 -3.90 21.87 34.35
N LEU A 361 -3.79 22.62 33.25
CA LEU A 361 -4.93 23.24 32.57
C LEU A 361 -5.87 22.18 31.98
N LEU A 362 -5.34 21.20 31.24
CA LEU A 362 -6.10 20.06 30.70
C LEU A 362 -6.85 19.30 31.81
N LYS A 363 -6.19 19.05 32.95
CA LYS A 363 -6.80 18.41 34.14
C LYS A 363 -7.91 19.25 34.76
N HIS A 364 -7.71 20.58 34.86
CA HIS A 364 -8.72 21.51 35.37
C HIS A 364 -9.97 21.50 34.48
N ASP A 365 -9.78 21.67 33.19
CA ASP A 365 -10.86 21.83 32.21
C ASP A 365 -11.66 20.54 32.04
N LEU A 366 -10.97 19.39 31.98
CA LEU A 366 -11.58 18.06 32.02
C LEU A 366 -12.43 17.86 33.29
N LYS A 367 -11.89 18.25 34.45
CA LYS A 367 -12.60 18.16 35.73
C LYS A 367 -13.80 19.10 35.78
N GLY A 368 -13.72 20.29 35.18
CA GLY A 368 -14.83 21.22 35.03
C GLY A 368 -16.00 20.61 34.24
N VAL A 369 -15.71 20.08 33.04
CA VAL A 369 -16.71 19.41 32.20
C VAL A 369 -17.35 18.21 32.91
N VAL A 370 -16.55 17.35 33.54
CA VAL A 370 -17.07 16.15 34.25
C VAL A 370 -17.90 16.53 35.47
N ASN A 371 -17.43 17.45 36.31
CA ASN A 371 -18.17 17.89 37.49
C ASN A 371 -19.51 18.56 37.12
N CYS A 372 -19.51 19.39 36.08
CA CYS A 372 -20.72 20.07 35.61
C CYS A 372 -21.74 19.07 35.04
N ALA A 373 -21.29 18.10 34.22
CA ALA A 373 -22.15 17.02 33.72
C ALA A 373 -22.75 16.15 34.84
N VAL A 374 -21.99 15.88 35.91
CA VAL A 374 -22.49 15.13 37.08
C VAL A 374 -23.48 15.95 37.90
N GLY A 375 -23.28 17.27 38.03
CA GLY A 375 -24.23 18.17 38.70
C GLY A 375 -25.58 18.23 37.98
N LEU A 376 -25.55 18.37 36.65
CA LEU A 376 -26.72 18.36 35.75
C LEU A 376 -27.50 17.03 35.73
N LEU A 377 -26.95 15.96 36.30
CA LEU A 377 -27.57 14.64 36.42
C LEU A 377 -27.79 14.24 37.89
N SER A 378 -27.74 15.21 38.81
CA SER A 378 -27.77 14.93 40.25
C SER A 378 -29.10 14.30 40.70
N PRO A 379 -29.09 13.24 41.53
CA PRO A 379 -30.32 12.63 42.07
C PRO A 379 -31.21 13.62 42.81
N SER A 380 -30.61 14.64 43.42
CA SER A 380 -31.29 15.69 44.18
C SER A 380 -32.33 16.48 43.38
N GLU A 381 -32.19 16.64 42.06
CA GLU A 381 -33.21 17.33 41.24
C GLU A 381 -34.42 16.42 41.01
N GLN A 382 -34.17 15.15 40.68
CA GLN A 382 -35.22 14.13 40.54
C GLN A 382 -36.04 13.98 41.84
N GLU A 383 -35.37 13.99 42.99
CA GLU A 383 -35.98 13.94 44.32
C GLU A 383 -36.80 15.20 44.64
N ARG A 384 -36.30 16.40 44.30
CA ARG A 384 -37.04 17.67 44.43
C ARG A 384 -38.34 17.69 43.62
N PHE A 385 -38.31 17.26 42.36
CA PHE A 385 -39.52 17.14 41.55
C PHE A 385 -40.50 16.10 42.11
N GLN A 386 -40.01 14.97 42.60
CA GLN A 386 -40.86 13.96 43.25
C GLN A 386 -41.53 14.51 44.52
N PHE A 387 -40.79 15.24 45.35
CA PHE A 387 -41.32 15.89 46.55
C PHE A 387 -42.36 16.96 46.22
N ALA A 388 -42.09 17.85 45.25
CA ALA A 388 -43.07 18.84 44.81
C ALA A 388 -44.33 18.19 44.23
N GLN A 389 -44.19 17.11 43.45
CA GLN A 389 -45.33 16.38 42.89
C GLN A 389 -46.21 15.76 43.98
N GLU A 390 -45.62 15.11 44.98
CA GLU A 390 -46.40 14.57 46.10
C GLU A 390 -46.97 15.68 47.00
N THR A 391 -46.28 16.82 47.14
CA THR A 391 -46.74 17.97 47.95
C THR A 391 -47.97 18.60 47.33
N VAL A 392 -47.93 18.97 46.04
CA VAL A 392 -49.08 19.60 45.37
C VAL A 392 -50.25 18.61 45.22
N LYS A 393 -49.99 17.30 45.03
CA LYS A 393 -51.05 16.26 45.13
C LYS A 393 -51.70 16.21 46.51
N ALA A 394 -50.90 16.35 47.58
CA ALA A 394 -51.41 16.35 48.95
C ALA A 394 -52.18 17.63 49.28
N GLU A 395 -51.73 18.80 48.83
CA GLU A 395 -52.47 20.06 48.95
C GLU A 395 -53.79 20.04 48.18
N ALA A 396 -53.79 19.54 46.94
CA ALA A 396 -55.01 19.37 46.16
C ALA A 396 -56.00 18.41 46.83
N TRP A 397 -55.51 17.32 47.44
CA TRP A 397 -56.34 16.40 48.23
C TRP A 397 -56.88 17.07 49.49
N LEU A 398 -56.04 17.78 50.26
CA LEU A 398 -56.44 18.50 51.47
C LEU A 398 -57.52 19.54 51.13
N LYS A 399 -57.31 20.38 50.11
CA LYS A 399 -58.27 21.39 49.64
C LYS A 399 -59.58 20.78 49.14
N ALA A 400 -59.53 19.60 48.52
CA ALA A 400 -60.73 18.86 48.12
C ALA A 400 -61.46 18.18 49.30
N LYS A 401 -60.83 18.07 50.48
CA LYS A 401 -61.42 17.53 51.73
C LYS A 401 -61.74 18.60 52.76
N GLU A 402 -61.18 19.80 52.64
CA GLU A 402 -61.46 20.97 53.47
C GLU A 402 -62.96 21.24 53.66
N PRO A 403 -63.84 21.17 52.63
CA PRO A 403 -65.28 21.33 52.84
C PRO A 403 -65.89 20.33 53.83
N LEU A 404 -65.40 19.09 53.87
CA LEU A 404 -65.90 18.06 54.80
C LEU A 404 -65.51 18.34 56.26
N ILE A 405 -64.45 19.12 56.48
CA ILE A 405 -63.94 19.51 57.80
C ILE A 405 -64.61 20.81 58.26
N THR A 406 -64.87 21.74 57.32
CA THR A 406 -65.46 23.06 57.60
C THR A 406 -66.98 23.13 57.42
N THR A 407 -67.65 22.01 57.09
CA THR A 407 -69.13 21.96 57.05
C THR A 407 -69.69 22.17 58.45
N LYS A 408 -69.97 23.43 58.80
CA LYS A 408 -70.94 23.77 59.84
C LYS A 408 -72.30 23.37 59.33
N GLN A 409 -72.98 22.46 60.04
CA GLN A 409 -74.36 22.13 59.73
C GLN A 409 -75.21 23.39 59.75
N GLN A 410 -76.01 23.58 58.70
CA GLN A 410 -77.04 24.60 58.68
C GLN A 410 -78.26 24.02 59.41
N GLU A 411 -78.45 24.42 60.67
CA GLU A 411 -79.52 23.89 61.52
C GLU A 411 -80.91 24.26 60.96
N GLY A 412 -81.62 23.28 60.39
CA GLY A 412 -83.00 23.48 59.94
C GLY A 412 -83.47 22.51 58.85
N GLY A 413 -83.80 21.26 59.23
CA GLY A 413 -84.38 20.26 58.33
C GLY A 413 -84.93 19.06 59.10
N GLU A 414 -86.10 18.56 58.68
CA GLU A 414 -86.94 17.57 59.37
C GLU A 414 -86.19 16.33 59.91
N ALA A 415 -86.51 15.90 61.14
CA ALA A 415 -85.74 14.91 61.90
C ALA A 415 -85.47 13.56 61.18
N GLN A 416 -86.33 13.13 60.26
CA GLN A 416 -86.12 11.91 59.46
C GLN A 416 -85.04 12.12 58.39
N ALA A 417 -85.13 13.22 57.63
CA ALA A 417 -84.09 13.64 56.69
C ALA A 417 -82.78 13.97 57.43
N GLN A 418 -82.87 14.54 58.64
CA GLN A 418 -81.73 14.79 59.52
C GLN A 418 -81.05 13.48 59.97
N THR A 419 -81.80 12.39 60.15
CA THR A 419 -81.24 11.08 60.49
C THR A 419 -80.51 10.45 59.30
N ASP A 420 -81.15 10.44 58.12
CA ASP A 420 -80.50 9.98 56.87
C ASP A 420 -79.28 10.86 56.52
N GLU A 421 -79.36 12.17 56.73
CA GLU A 421 -78.27 13.12 56.49
C GLU A 421 -77.13 12.91 57.50
N VAL A 422 -77.42 12.60 58.77
CA VAL A 422 -76.42 12.21 59.76
C VAL A 422 -75.80 10.85 59.44
N GLU A 423 -76.56 9.84 59.00
CA GLU A 423 -75.98 8.58 58.52
C GLU A 423 -75.11 8.78 57.28
N GLN A 424 -75.54 9.60 56.32
CA GLN A 424 -74.73 10.01 55.17
C GLN A 424 -73.49 10.80 55.59
N LEU A 425 -73.57 11.66 56.61
CA LEU A 425 -72.43 12.39 57.14
C LEU A 425 -71.44 11.44 57.85
N ILE A 426 -71.94 10.46 58.60
CA ILE A 426 -71.14 9.40 59.24
C ILE A 426 -70.46 8.55 58.18
N LEU A 427 -71.17 8.10 57.14
CA LEU A 427 -70.61 7.35 56.01
C LEU A 427 -69.55 8.16 55.25
N ARG A 428 -69.77 9.46 55.02
CA ARG A 428 -68.77 10.37 54.42
C ARG A 428 -67.55 10.56 55.34
N HIS A 429 -67.74 10.68 56.65
CA HIS A 429 -66.65 10.75 57.62
C HIS A 429 -65.89 9.43 57.76
N GLU A 430 -66.56 8.29 57.67
CA GLU A 430 -65.92 6.97 57.70
C GLU A 430 -65.14 6.72 56.40
N ALA A 431 -65.68 7.11 55.25
CA ALA A 431 -64.96 7.12 53.97
C ALA A 431 -63.76 8.08 54.00
N PHE A 432 -63.90 9.27 54.59
CA PHE A 432 -62.78 10.19 54.82
C PHE A 432 -61.74 9.60 55.77
N ARG A 433 -62.15 8.95 56.87
CA ARG A 433 -61.25 8.28 57.82
C ARG A 433 -60.48 7.14 57.16
N LYS A 434 -61.14 6.32 56.35
CA LYS A 434 -60.50 5.26 55.53
C LYS A 434 -59.51 5.86 54.53
N ALA A 435 -59.87 6.95 53.84
CA ALA A 435 -58.95 7.67 52.96
C ALA A 435 -57.77 8.33 53.70
N ALA A 436 -58.00 8.93 54.87
CA ALA A 436 -56.94 9.54 55.67
C ALA A 436 -55.93 8.51 56.18
N VAL A 437 -56.37 7.29 56.49
CA VAL A 437 -55.48 6.16 56.82
C VAL A 437 -54.59 5.78 55.62
N THR A 438 -55.13 5.70 54.40
CA THR A 438 -54.30 5.42 53.21
C THR A 438 -53.37 6.58 52.83
N TRP A 439 -53.76 7.83 53.10
CA TRP A 439 -52.90 8.99 52.89
C TRP A 439 -51.82 9.18 53.97
N LYS A 440 -51.99 8.60 55.17
CA LYS A 440 -50.98 8.62 56.25
C LYS A 440 -49.61 8.10 55.78
N GLU A 441 -49.61 7.05 54.95
CA GLU A 441 -48.39 6.49 54.37
C GLU A 441 -47.75 7.48 53.37
N ARG A 442 -48.55 8.10 52.50
CA ARG A 442 -48.06 9.14 51.57
C ARG A 442 -47.47 10.36 52.30
N PHE A 443 -48.12 10.85 53.35
CA PHE A 443 -47.55 11.91 54.20
C PHE A 443 -46.26 11.47 54.92
N SER A 444 -46.11 10.18 55.22
CA SER A 444 -44.88 9.63 55.79
C SER A 444 -43.75 9.55 54.75
N SER A 445 -44.06 9.16 53.51
CA SER A 445 -43.12 9.21 52.37
C SER A 445 -42.72 10.63 52.00
N LEU A 446 -43.66 11.59 52.02
CA LEU A 446 -43.39 13.02 51.86
C LEU A 446 -42.42 13.53 52.92
N ARG A 447 -42.61 13.13 54.18
CA ARG A 447 -41.70 13.48 55.29
C ARG A 447 -40.30 12.88 55.06
N GLN A 448 -40.20 11.65 54.56
CA GLN A 448 -38.90 11.04 54.20
C GLN A 448 -38.22 11.80 53.06
N LEU A 449 -38.95 12.13 51.98
CA LEU A 449 -38.44 12.94 50.87
C LEU A 449 -37.97 14.34 51.33
N SER A 450 -38.74 15.02 52.18
CA SER A 450 -38.32 16.31 52.75
C SER A 450 -37.04 16.21 53.59
N ALA A 451 -36.84 15.10 54.32
CA ALA A 451 -35.65 14.88 55.13
C ALA A 451 -34.41 14.60 54.28
N VAL A 452 -34.56 13.95 53.12
CA VAL A 452 -33.49 13.74 52.13
C VAL A 452 -33.10 15.06 51.46
N ILE A 453 -34.08 15.88 51.05
CA ILE A 453 -33.83 17.13 50.30
C ILE A 453 -33.27 18.24 51.19
N TRP A 454 -33.82 18.40 52.40
CA TRP A 454 -33.52 19.55 53.28
C TRP A 454 -32.69 19.21 54.52
N GLY A 455 -32.34 17.94 54.73
CA GLY A 455 -31.28 17.54 55.68
C GLY A 455 -31.48 17.96 57.13
N HIS A 456 -32.73 18.13 57.60
CA HIS A 456 -32.97 18.59 58.98
C HIS A 456 -32.93 17.44 60.01
N PRO A 457 -32.08 17.53 61.06
CA PRO A 457 -31.99 16.51 62.09
C PRO A 457 -33.13 16.67 63.10
N ASN A 458 -33.94 15.62 63.34
CA ASN A 458 -34.87 15.64 64.46
C ASN A 458 -35.17 14.25 65.05
N GLY A 459 -35.43 14.20 66.36
CA GLY A 459 -36.04 13.06 67.04
C GLY A 459 -35.09 12.06 67.71
N ARG A 460 -34.35 12.49 68.75
CA ARG A 460 -33.94 11.52 69.80
C ARG A 460 -35.14 11.22 70.68
N HIS A 461 -35.54 9.95 70.76
CA HIS A 461 -36.23 9.43 71.93
C HIS A 461 -35.32 8.43 72.66
N ASP A 462 -35.43 8.43 73.98
CA ASP A 462 -34.49 7.82 74.92
C ASP A 462 -34.59 6.27 74.95
N GLY A 463 -33.50 5.64 75.40
CA GLY A 463 -33.30 4.19 75.37
C GLY A 463 -31.94 3.79 75.92
N THR A 464 -31.65 4.19 77.16
CA THR A 464 -30.43 3.88 77.90
C THR A 464 -30.00 2.41 77.79
N ARG A 465 -28.83 2.15 77.19
CA ARG A 465 -28.09 0.90 77.40
C ARG A 465 -26.61 1.17 77.69
N VAL A 466 -26.13 0.44 78.70
CA VAL A 466 -24.85 0.64 79.40
C VAL A 466 -23.64 0.71 78.46
N ARG A 467 -22.77 1.68 78.76
CA ARG A 467 -21.49 1.97 78.11
C ARG A 467 -20.46 0.85 78.40
N ALA A 468 -20.32 -0.10 77.47
CA ALA A 468 -19.14 -0.98 77.42
C ALA A 468 -18.07 -0.36 76.52
N GLY A 469 -16.81 -0.36 76.96
CA GLY A 469 -15.72 0.34 76.27
C GLY A 469 -15.29 -0.36 74.97
N ALA A 470 -15.05 0.44 73.92
CA ALA A 470 -14.32 0.04 72.73
C ALA A 470 -13.00 0.83 72.64
N PRO A 471 -11.89 0.23 72.17
CA PRO A 471 -10.58 0.85 72.14
C PRO A 471 -10.47 1.95 71.06
N PRO A 472 -9.46 2.85 71.16
CA PRO A 472 -9.28 3.93 70.18
C PRO A 472 -8.95 3.40 68.79
N ARG A 473 -9.52 4.04 67.77
CA ARG A 473 -9.32 3.74 66.35
C ARG A 473 -8.06 4.46 65.85
N PRO A 474 -7.07 3.76 65.25
CA PRO A 474 -5.90 4.42 64.70
C PRO A 474 -6.21 5.10 63.36
N SER A 475 -5.44 6.14 63.06
CA SER A 475 -5.42 6.86 61.77
C SER A 475 -4.93 5.94 60.64
N PRO A 476 -5.47 6.06 59.40
CA PRO A 476 -4.91 5.35 58.26
C PRO A 476 -3.69 6.09 57.69
N GLU A 477 -2.50 5.57 58.00
CA GLU A 477 -1.29 5.86 57.22
C GLU A 477 -1.30 5.19 55.84
N ARG A 478 -0.30 5.52 55.02
CA ARG A 478 -0.23 5.24 53.58
C ARG A 478 0.03 3.77 53.21
N SER A 479 -0.25 3.48 51.93
CA SER A 479 0.40 2.45 51.08
C SER A 479 -0.20 1.03 51.12
N PRO A 480 0.08 0.17 50.12
CA PRO A 480 -0.17 0.37 48.69
C PRO A 480 -1.08 -0.73 48.11
N TRP A 481 -2.06 -0.37 47.28
CA TRP A 481 -3.02 -1.34 46.72
C TRP A 481 -2.54 -2.02 45.43
N GLN A 482 -2.28 -3.32 45.50
CA GLN A 482 -2.48 -4.26 44.39
C GLN A 482 -3.92 -4.79 44.42
N PRO A 483 -4.57 -5.05 43.27
CA PRO A 483 -5.83 -5.78 43.22
C PRO A 483 -5.74 -7.12 42.47
N LYS A 484 -6.28 -8.19 43.09
CA LYS A 484 -6.80 -9.38 42.40
C LYS A 484 -8.24 -9.65 42.84
N GLY A 485 -9.18 -9.52 41.90
CA GLY A 485 -10.38 -10.37 41.75
C GLY A 485 -11.47 -10.34 42.83
N VAL A 486 -12.72 -10.75 42.58
CA VAL A 486 -13.31 -11.52 41.46
C VAL A 486 -14.85 -11.27 41.40
N GLN A 487 -15.42 -11.12 40.18
CA GLN A 487 -16.88 -11.22 39.82
C GLN A 487 -17.87 -10.26 40.54
N ALA A 488 -19.08 -9.94 40.08
CA ALA A 488 -19.97 -10.36 38.97
C ALA A 488 -20.75 -9.10 38.47
N LYS A 489 -21.65 -9.05 37.47
CA LYS A 489 -22.21 -9.97 36.44
C LYS A 489 -22.84 -9.10 35.32
N ARG A 490 -23.12 -9.63 34.12
CA ARG A 490 -24.21 -9.15 33.23
C ARG A 490 -24.86 -10.34 32.51
N ALA A 491 -26.17 -10.26 32.28
CA ALA A 491 -27.01 -11.39 31.89
C ALA A 491 -27.10 -11.59 30.37
N ALA A 492 -27.53 -12.79 29.99
CA ALA A 492 -27.74 -13.24 28.61
C ALA A 492 -29.22 -13.17 28.19
N THR A 493 -29.47 -13.37 26.89
CA THR A 493 -30.70 -13.94 26.34
C THR A 493 -30.36 -14.81 25.14
N ASP A 494 -30.80 -16.06 25.16
CA ASP A 494 -30.58 -17.09 24.14
C ASP A 494 -31.64 -17.08 23.02
N CYS A 495 -31.38 -17.82 21.94
CA CYS A 495 -32.41 -18.60 21.22
C CYS A 495 -31.76 -19.72 20.39
N ALA A 496 -32.48 -20.80 20.09
CA ALA A 496 -31.88 -22.13 19.90
C ALA A 496 -32.18 -22.87 18.58
N ALA A 497 -31.25 -23.76 18.22
CA ALA A 497 -31.36 -25.07 17.54
C ALA A 497 -32.21 -25.29 16.26
N GLY A 498 -31.56 -25.84 15.23
CA GLY A 498 -32.13 -26.53 14.05
C GLY A 498 -31.01 -27.10 13.18
N ALA A 499 -31.16 -28.29 12.58
CA ALA A 499 -30.03 -29.05 12.00
C ALA A 499 -30.19 -29.46 10.52
N PHE A 500 -29.02 -29.69 9.89
CA PHE A 500 -28.68 -30.42 8.64
C PHE A 500 -28.30 -29.66 7.35
N SER A 501 -27.30 -30.26 6.66
CA SER A 501 -26.89 -30.13 5.25
C SER A 501 -25.91 -29.01 4.82
N GLU A 502 -24.61 -29.34 4.91
CA GLU A 502 -23.48 -28.99 4.01
C GLU A 502 -23.37 -27.61 3.30
N ALA A 503 -22.39 -26.84 3.78
CA ALA A 503 -21.53 -25.90 3.02
C ALA A 503 -20.24 -25.66 3.84
N PRO A 504 -19.10 -25.21 3.25
CA PRO A 504 -17.87 -24.97 4.02
C PRO A 504 -18.07 -23.85 5.06
N GLY A 505 -18.25 -24.25 6.32
CA GLY A 505 -18.84 -23.44 7.38
C GLY A 505 -17.91 -22.45 8.08
N GLU A 506 -18.41 -21.22 8.22
CA GLU A 506 -18.07 -20.18 9.21
C GLU A 506 -16.82 -20.34 10.08
N ALA A 507 -15.68 -19.87 9.57
CA ALA A 507 -14.57 -19.46 10.43
C ALA A 507 -14.87 -18.09 11.07
N SER A 508 -15.04 -18.07 12.39
CA SER A 508 -15.35 -16.85 13.15
C SER A 508 -14.13 -15.95 13.37
N TRP A 509 -14.33 -14.64 13.27
CA TRP A 509 -13.31 -13.64 13.60
C TRP A 509 -13.12 -13.54 15.12
N VAL A 510 -11.88 -13.51 15.57
CA VAL A 510 -11.51 -13.40 16.99
C VAL A 510 -10.53 -12.24 17.20
N ASN A 511 -10.77 -11.42 18.22
CA ASN A 511 -9.83 -10.37 18.61
C ASN A 511 -8.70 -10.98 19.45
N VAL A 512 -7.45 -10.78 19.03
CA VAL A 512 -6.25 -11.21 19.75
C VAL A 512 -5.27 -10.05 19.83
N TYR A 513 -4.48 -10.00 20.89
CA TYR A 513 -3.44 -8.97 21.06
C TYR A 513 -2.14 -9.48 20.45
N CYS A 514 -1.58 -8.74 19.48
CA CYS A 514 -0.37 -9.12 18.77
C CYS A 514 0.81 -8.26 19.23
N VAL A 515 1.96 -8.89 19.50
CA VAL A 515 3.22 -8.19 19.81
C VAL A 515 4.27 -8.61 18.80
N LEU A 516 4.86 -7.63 18.11
CA LEU A 516 6.04 -7.79 17.28
C LEU A 516 7.28 -7.43 18.10
N LYS A 517 8.20 -8.37 18.29
CA LYS A 517 9.49 -8.14 18.96
C LYS A 517 10.58 -8.92 18.25
N GLU A 518 11.71 -8.27 17.94
CA GLU A 518 12.89 -8.92 17.35
C GLU A 518 12.57 -9.74 16.07
N GLY A 519 11.73 -9.19 15.19
CA GLY A 519 11.30 -9.85 13.95
C GLY A 519 10.26 -10.98 14.14
N LYS A 520 9.85 -11.29 15.37
CA LYS A 520 8.91 -12.37 15.70
C LYS A 520 7.56 -11.81 16.16
N LEU A 521 6.49 -12.35 15.58
CA LEU A 521 5.12 -12.02 15.91
C LEU A 521 4.56 -13.02 16.92
N THR A 522 3.99 -12.53 18.02
CA THR A 522 3.42 -13.34 19.10
C THR A 522 1.99 -12.93 19.41
N PHE A 523 1.14 -13.91 19.72
CA PHE A 523 -0.29 -13.73 19.96
C PHE A 523 -0.63 -13.93 21.43
N TYR A 524 -1.47 -13.06 21.99
CA TYR A 524 -1.94 -13.08 23.37
C TYR A 524 -3.45 -12.86 23.44
N LYS A 525 -4.08 -13.30 24.54
CA LYS A 525 -5.52 -13.14 24.74
C LYS A 525 -5.95 -11.68 24.96
N ASP A 526 -5.11 -10.89 25.64
CA ASP A 526 -5.32 -9.48 25.91
C ASP A 526 -3.98 -8.79 26.24
N ALA A 527 -3.96 -7.46 26.23
CA ALA A 527 -2.78 -6.63 26.48
C ALA A 527 -2.29 -6.61 27.94
N ARG A 528 -2.94 -7.34 28.86
CA ARG A 528 -2.58 -7.39 30.30
C ARG A 528 -1.84 -8.68 30.66
N ASN A 529 -1.96 -9.74 29.86
CA ASN A 529 -1.33 -11.03 30.13
C ASN A 529 -0.39 -11.50 29.01
N HIS A 530 0.89 -11.12 29.13
CA HIS A 530 1.97 -11.54 28.22
C HIS A 530 2.65 -12.86 28.63
N ASN A 531 2.23 -13.49 29.73
CA ASN A 531 2.90 -14.69 30.27
C ASN A 531 2.45 -16.00 29.61
N THR A 532 1.47 -15.96 28.70
CA THR A 532 0.94 -17.16 28.04
C THR A 532 0.42 -16.80 26.66
N THR A 533 0.93 -17.45 25.62
CA THR A 533 0.48 -17.18 24.25
C THR A 533 -0.95 -17.68 24.03
N TYR A 534 -1.66 -17.02 23.13
CA TYR A 534 -2.99 -17.41 22.71
C TYR A 534 -2.96 -18.84 22.14
N ASN A 535 -3.79 -19.73 22.70
CA ASN A 535 -3.83 -21.17 22.40
C ASN A 535 -2.48 -21.93 22.51
N GLY A 536 -1.46 -21.37 23.16
CA GLY A 536 -0.13 -21.97 23.21
C GLY A 536 0.63 -21.92 21.88
N GLU A 537 0.23 -21.03 20.96
CA GLU A 537 0.90 -20.87 19.66
C GLU A 537 2.34 -20.35 19.84
N THR A 538 3.25 -20.81 18.97
CA THR A 538 4.65 -20.41 18.93
C THR A 538 4.85 -19.06 18.25
N PRO A 539 5.90 -18.28 18.58
CA PRO A 539 6.24 -17.06 17.84
C PRO A 539 6.44 -17.34 16.35
N VAL A 540 5.81 -16.54 15.49
CA VAL A 540 5.96 -16.60 14.02
C VAL A 540 7.13 -15.72 13.61
N ASP A 541 8.13 -16.28 12.92
CA ASP A 541 9.29 -15.53 12.45
C ASP A 541 8.99 -14.88 11.10
N LEU A 542 8.99 -13.54 11.05
CA LEU A 542 8.63 -12.81 9.84
C LEU A 542 9.70 -12.89 8.74
N SER A 543 10.94 -13.30 9.07
CA SER A 543 12.01 -13.49 8.06
C SER A 543 11.73 -14.67 7.11
N THR A 544 10.84 -15.59 7.49
CA THR A 544 10.46 -16.78 6.72
C THR A 544 9.02 -16.73 6.20
N CYS A 545 8.40 -15.55 6.22
CA CYS A 545 7.02 -15.36 5.79
C CYS A 545 6.94 -14.64 4.44
N SER A 546 5.97 -15.05 3.60
CA SER A 546 5.55 -14.27 2.42
C SER A 546 4.25 -13.49 2.72
N PHE A 547 4.14 -12.31 2.12
CA PHE A 547 2.99 -11.42 2.26
C PHE A 547 2.26 -11.31 0.92
N ASP A 548 0.97 -11.63 0.90
CA ASP A 548 0.12 -11.42 -0.28
C ASP A 548 -1.19 -10.69 0.11
N PRO A 549 -1.41 -9.45 -0.39
CA PRO A 549 -2.63 -8.69 -0.12
C PRO A 549 -3.82 -9.13 -1.00
N SER A 550 -3.63 -10.05 -1.94
CA SER A 550 -4.57 -10.37 -3.04
C SER A 550 -5.16 -11.79 -3.00
N MET A 551 -4.65 -12.68 -2.14
CA MET A 551 -4.97 -14.11 -2.09
C MET A 551 -6.39 -14.46 -1.60
N GLY A 552 -7.40 -14.11 -2.40
CA GLY A 552 -8.70 -14.76 -2.44
C GLY A 552 -9.74 -14.34 -1.38
N TYR A 553 -9.37 -13.67 -0.29
CA TYR A 553 -10.34 -13.28 0.75
C TYR A 553 -11.20 -12.06 0.35
N LYS A 554 -12.14 -12.26 -0.58
CA LYS A 554 -13.01 -11.20 -1.14
C LYS A 554 -14.20 -10.79 -0.24
N LYS A 555 -14.40 -11.44 0.92
CA LYS A 555 -15.59 -11.23 1.77
C LYS A 555 -15.52 -9.97 2.66
N LYS A 556 -14.36 -9.34 2.83
CA LYS A 556 -14.18 -8.17 3.70
C LYS A 556 -13.02 -7.31 3.17
N LYS A 557 -13.17 -5.98 3.19
CA LYS A 557 -12.09 -5.05 2.83
C LYS A 557 -10.97 -5.08 3.87
N ASN A 558 -9.78 -4.60 3.51
CA ASN A 558 -8.62 -4.45 4.39
C ASN A 558 -8.15 -5.77 5.05
N VAL A 559 -8.29 -6.89 4.32
CA VAL A 559 -7.78 -8.21 4.75
C VAL A 559 -6.50 -8.54 3.99
N PHE A 560 -5.51 -9.09 4.69
CA PHE A 560 -4.28 -9.62 4.09
C PHE A 560 -3.95 -11.01 4.66
N ILE A 561 -3.14 -11.76 3.93
CA ILE A 561 -2.69 -13.10 4.34
C ILE A 561 -1.17 -13.08 4.52
N LEU A 562 -0.72 -13.58 5.67
CA LEU A 562 0.68 -13.90 5.94
C LEU A 562 0.84 -15.42 5.83
N GLN A 563 1.66 -15.87 4.88
CA GLN A 563 1.94 -17.28 4.68
C GLN A 563 3.29 -17.61 5.32
N VAL A 564 3.30 -18.62 6.20
CA VAL A 564 4.51 -19.14 6.84
C VAL A 564 4.97 -20.38 6.08
N ASN A 565 6.29 -20.57 5.95
CA ASN A 565 6.88 -21.71 5.23
C ASN A 565 6.39 -23.10 5.68
N ASP A 566 5.88 -23.24 6.92
CA ASP A 566 5.25 -24.47 7.44
C ASP A 566 3.85 -24.77 6.85
N GLY A 567 3.42 -24.04 5.81
CA GLY A 567 2.10 -24.20 5.18
C GLY A 567 0.93 -23.64 5.98
N ASN A 568 1.18 -22.96 7.11
CA ASN A 568 0.15 -22.29 7.90
C ASN A 568 -0.05 -20.85 7.38
N ASN A 569 -1.30 -20.49 7.11
CA ASN A 569 -1.69 -19.14 6.67
C ASN A 569 -2.42 -18.40 7.79
N PHE A 570 -1.99 -17.18 8.10
CA PHE A 570 -2.64 -16.28 9.04
C PHE A 570 -3.40 -15.20 8.28
N VAL A 571 -4.70 -15.07 8.56
CA VAL A 571 -5.58 -14.07 7.93
C VAL A 571 -5.81 -12.91 8.91
N PHE A 572 -5.43 -11.72 8.48
CA PHE A 572 -5.47 -10.50 9.28
C PHE A 572 -6.46 -9.49 8.70
N HIS A 573 -7.34 -8.93 9.52
CA HIS A 573 -8.17 -7.78 9.14
C HIS A 573 -7.63 -6.50 9.78
N ALA A 574 -7.09 -5.61 8.95
CA ALA A 574 -6.65 -4.28 9.33
C ALA A 574 -7.84 -3.31 9.42
N LYS A 575 -7.66 -2.23 10.18
CA LYS A 575 -8.67 -1.16 10.30
C LYS A 575 -8.77 -0.33 9.01
N ASP A 576 -7.63 -0.08 8.38
CA ASP A 576 -7.45 0.80 7.23
C ASP A 576 -6.77 0.07 6.05
N GLU A 577 -6.68 0.72 4.89
CA GLU A 577 -6.14 0.12 3.65
C GLU A 577 -4.66 -0.25 3.81
N VAL A 578 -4.32 -1.53 3.60
CA VAL A 578 -2.97 -2.06 3.82
C VAL A 578 -2.06 -1.68 2.65
N ARG A 579 -1.47 -0.49 2.73
CA ARG A 579 -0.35 -0.09 1.86
C ARG A 579 0.91 -0.83 2.33
N SER A 580 1.59 -1.48 1.39
CA SER A 580 2.71 -2.41 1.57
C SER A 580 3.97 -1.90 2.32
N THR A 581 3.93 -0.70 2.93
CA THR A 581 5.13 0.02 3.41
C THR A 581 5.09 0.39 4.89
N TYR A 582 4.05 0.04 5.66
CA TYR A 582 3.90 0.44 7.07
C TYR A 582 3.55 -0.73 8.02
N MET A 583 4.51 -1.62 8.27
CA MET A 583 4.38 -2.71 9.27
C MET A 583 5.15 -2.43 10.57
N THR A 584 4.75 -1.41 11.33
CA THR A 584 5.30 -1.18 12.69
C THR A 584 4.26 -1.11 13.81
N HIS A 585 2.97 -0.96 13.51
CA HIS A 585 1.91 -0.98 14.52
C HIS A 585 0.68 -1.75 14.03
N PHE A 586 0.29 -2.80 14.77
CA PHE A 586 -0.83 -3.67 14.43
C PHE A 586 -1.98 -3.58 15.45
N TYR A 587 -3.21 -3.44 14.95
CA TYR A 587 -4.43 -3.89 15.63
C TYR A 587 -5.05 -4.99 14.78
N VAL A 588 -5.26 -6.18 15.35
CA VAL A 588 -5.59 -7.40 14.58
C VAL A 588 -6.92 -8.00 15.04
N MET A 589 -7.78 -8.30 14.07
CA MET A 589 -8.73 -9.41 14.19
C MET A 589 -8.17 -10.61 13.41
N PHE A 590 -8.18 -11.77 14.04
CA PHE A 590 -7.66 -13.06 13.56
C PHE A 590 -8.80 -13.97 13.07
N MET A 591 -8.47 -14.93 12.21
CA MET A 591 -9.36 -16.03 11.84
C MET A 591 -8.64 -17.38 12.02
N ARG A 592 -9.36 -18.39 12.53
CA ARG A 592 -8.80 -19.68 12.95
C ARG A 592 -8.45 -20.64 11.80
N ARG A 593 -7.29 -21.26 11.95
CA ARG A 593 -6.75 -22.50 11.33
C ARG A 593 -7.81 -23.58 11.03
N ASN A 594 -7.89 -24.03 9.77
CA ASN A 594 -8.46 -25.34 9.44
C ASN A 594 -7.53 -26.46 9.97
N LYS A 595 -8.14 -27.55 10.41
CA LYS A 595 -7.53 -28.88 10.36
C LYS A 595 -8.09 -29.61 9.14
#